data_AF-H8ZFA0-F1
#
_entry.id   AF-H8ZFA0-F1
#
_cell.length_a   1.000
_cell.length_b   1.000
_cell.length_c   1.000
_cell.angle_alpha   90.00
_cell.angle_beta   90.00
_cell.angle_gamma   90.00
#
_symmetry.space_group_name_H-M   'P 1'
#
loop_
_entity.id
_entity.type
_entity.pdbx_description
1 polymer ?
#
loop_
_entity_poly.entity_id
_entity_poly.type
_entity_poly.pdbx_seq_one_letter_code
_entity_poly.pdbx_strand_id
1 'polypeptide(L)'
;MICRIILSLMMVQTILTRINMTDIKTVHETFIGEKQDVVINPRGPLNLLRGYIGNRSGYMYNKRFYSSEIDTDYTLTKKGIAISNEQEYDFKRIPVNDRVYKDIATQAPNGEYLSTYHMQLIKMFPSMDGDLSIEAARPNALTNFLRADHVKKDTKYILAALLLLSEGVDIKIDIDHTEKKKKLVIKSKKSKEKVFVGVEMYTAGIDPVTNMYSDSIYQYEAAEVVKFYIRCRDNPLLKKGGEFAMPSCKKEFESGKFLNSAAFLIQTYIYEFIDTVEDYKNFVNAVHELLVDQVVEKENPEHTKKKGKKGRIFDELFLAKEELGENIKYIELFYDLVKDTEENAIIPFCNDSQLPKFTRVPMCKLDKSGFEKNQAFYYSDCVESALLGLFCCLAYNPETRKYETSHMGAGVSKELRDFFEDYPKPTEATDFEMHKQWSKVVACLDNHEIDYKKEKNELIAGIGNIFLVIAEITGQKADTQKLVEYIESADKAGKLSYKQEFYIADKIESIIRSLSLNKNVRE
;
A
#
# COMPACT_ATOMS: atom_id res chain seq x y z
N MET A 1 -18.13 -22.50 6.68
CA MET A 1 -17.17 -21.73 5.85
C MET A 1 -17.19 -20.22 6.12
N ILE A 2 -18.25 -19.66 6.72
CA ILE A 2 -18.30 -18.25 7.16
C ILE A 2 -17.16 -17.90 8.14
N CYS A 3 -16.85 -18.75 9.12
CA CYS A 3 -15.67 -18.55 9.97
C CYS A 3 -14.35 -18.60 9.18
N ARG A 4 -14.27 -19.39 8.09
CA ARG A 4 -13.11 -19.37 7.18
C ARG A 4 -13.08 -18.09 6.33
N ILE A 5 -14.22 -17.55 5.90
CA ILE A 5 -14.30 -16.28 5.18
C ILE A 5 -13.95 -15.11 6.11
N ILE A 6 -14.41 -15.12 7.37
CA ILE A 6 -14.03 -14.15 8.40
C ILE A 6 -12.55 -14.31 8.75
N LEU A 7 -12.03 -15.53 8.90
CA LEU A 7 -10.59 -15.77 9.08
C LEU A 7 -9.79 -15.37 7.85
N SER A 8 -10.30 -15.56 6.63
CA SER A 8 -9.69 -15.09 5.38
C SER A 8 -9.73 -13.56 5.26
N LEU A 9 -10.83 -12.91 5.66
CA LEU A 9 -10.95 -11.46 5.80
C LEU A 9 -9.99 -10.91 6.88
N MET A 10 -9.70 -11.68 7.92
CA MET A 10 -8.71 -11.37 8.94
C MET A 10 -7.27 -11.70 8.51
N MET A 11 -7.07 -12.59 7.53
CA MET A 11 -5.74 -13.04 7.04
C MET A 11 -5.28 -12.30 5.77
N VAL A 12 -6.13 -11.45 5.18
CA VAL A 12 -5.75 -10.61 4.04
C VAL A 12 -5.74 -9.16 4.52
N GLN A 13 -4.59 -8.66 4.94
CA GLN A 13 -4.43 -7.24 5.26
C GLN A 13 -3.17 -6.67 4.60
N THR A 14 -3.04 -6.84 3.28
CA THR A 14 -2.03 -6.04 2.56
C THR A 14 -2.39 -4.58 2.66
N ILE A 15 -1.42 -3.66 2.56
CA ILE A 15 -1.64 -2.21 2.71
C ILE A 15 -1.91 -1.59 1.34
N LEU A 16 -2.78 -0.56 1.36
CA LEU A 16 -2.74 0.70 0.61
C LEU A 16 -4.05 1.11 -0.04
N THR A 17 -4.27 2.40 0.09
CA THR A 17 -5.25 3.23 -0.60
C THR A 17 -4.72 3.48 -2.00
N ARG A 18 -5.49 3.14 -3.04
CA ARG A 18 -4.96 3.08 -4.41
C ARG A 18 -5.80 3.88 -5.37
N ILE A 19 -5.11 4.48 -6.34
CA ILE A 19 -5.73 5.10 -7.51
C ILE A 19 -6.52 4.02 -8.25
N ASN A 20 -7.84 4.18 -8.30
CA ASN A 20 -8.76 3.28 -9.00
C ASN A 20 -8.67 3.48 -10.53
N MET A 21 -9.34 2.62 -11.29
CA MET A 21 -9.29 2.66 -12.74
C MET A 21 -9.78 3.98 -13.37
N THR A 22 -10.81 4.61 -12.79
CA THR A 22 -11.37 5.89 -13.26
C THR A 22 -10.36 7.02 -13.08
N ASP A 23 -9.66 7.01 -11.95
CA ASP A 23 -8.63 7.98 -11.62
C ASP A 23 -7.39 7.77 -12.50
N ILE A 24 -7.00 6.52 -12.78
CA ILE A 24 -5.92 6.20 -13.74
C ILE A 24 -6.25 6.75 -15.13
N LYS A 25 -7.49 6.58 -15.58
CA LYS A 25 -7.97 7.15 -16.86
C LYS A 25 -7.83 8.67 -16.87
N THR A 26 -8.32 9.33 -15.82
CA THR A 26 -8.23 10.79 -15.67
C THR A 26 -6.79 11.28 -15.73
N VAL A 27 -5.86 10.58 -15.07
CA VAL A 27 -4.43 10.89 -15.09
C VAL A 27 -3.83 10.77 -16.50
N HIS A 28 -4.15 9.72 -17.25
CA HIS A 28 -3.61 9.53 -18.61
C HIS A 28 -4.06 10.60 -19.60
N GLU A 29 -5.24 11.17 -19.40
CA GLU A 29 -5.80 12.22 -20.25
C GLU A 29 -5.33 13.63 -19.85
N THR A 30 -4.55 13.76 -18.78
CA THR A 30 -4.11 15.06 -18.27
C THR A 30 -2.92 15.60 -19.06
N PHE A 31 -3.00 16.88 -19.44
CA PHE A 31 -1.91 17.61 -20.09
C PHE A 31 -0.85 18.06 -19.07
N ILE A 32 0.41 17.97 -19.47
CA ILE A 32 1.58 18.13 -18.61
C ILE A 32 2.50 19.23 -19.15
N GLY A 33 3.24 19.90 -18.26
CA GLY A 33 4.22 20.91 -18.59
C GLY A 33 3.63 22.31 -18.77
N GLU A 34 4.49 23.34 -18.80
CA GLU A 34 4.06 24.75 -18.88
C GLU A 34 3.18 25.04 -20.10
N LYS A 35 3.47 24.39 -21.23
CA LYS A 35 2.75 24.54 -22.49
C LYS A 35 1.52 23.63 -22.60
N GLN A 36 1.34 22.69 -21.67
CA GLN A 36 0.27 21.71 -21.69
C GLN A 36 0.18 20.98 -23.06
N ASP A 37 1.34 20.64 -23.62
CA ASP A 37 1.52 20.12 -24.97
C ASP A 37 1.83 18.61 -25.02
N VAL A 38 2.09 18.01 -23.86
CA VAL A 38 2.38 16.58 -23.74
C VAL A 38 1.46 15.89 -22.74
N VAL A 39 1.31 14.59 -22.91
CA VAL A 39 0.56 13.67 -22.04
C VAL A 39 1.44 12.50 -21.64
N ILE A 40 1.03 11.72 -20.65
CA ILE A 40 1.74 10.50 -20.26
C ILE A 40 1.77 9.53 -21.43
N ASN A 41 2.93 8.97 -21.76
CA ASN A 41 3.01 7.88 -22.72
C ASN A 41 2.37 6.61 -22.10
N PRO A 42 1.28 6.08 -22.68
CA PRO A 42 0.64 4.91 -22.11
C PRO A 42 1.47 3.62 -22.26
N ARG A 43 2.52 3.62 -23.08
CA ARG A 43 3.51 2.53 -23.14
C ARG A 43 4.69 2.75 -22.17
N GLY A 44 4.72 3.89 -21.49
CA GLY A 44 5.86 4.39 -20.73
C GLY A 44 5.92 3.96 -19.26
N PRO A 45 7.00 4.37 -18.56
CA PRO A 45 7.20 4.16 -17.12
C PRO A 45 6.20 4.88 -16.22
N LEU A 46 5.60 5.99 -16.69
CA LEU A 46 4.61 6.79 -15.94
C LEU A 46 3.19 6.22 -16.02
N ASN A 47 2.99 5.16 -16.81
CA ASN A 47 1.70 4.52 -16.95
C ASN A 47 1.33 3.77 -15.64
N LEU A 48 0.32 4.29 -14.94
CA LEU A 48 -0.20 3.72 -13.70
C LEU A 48 -0.79 2.32 -13.85
N LEU A 49 -1.25 1.95 -15.05
CA LEU A 49 -1.76 0.60 -15.31
C LEU A 49 -0.73 -0.49 -15.05
N ARG A 50 0.57 -0.19 -15.19
CA ARG A 50 1.62 -1.15 -14.85
C ARG A 50 1.61 -1.48 -13.36
N GLY A 51 1.49 -0.46 -12.52
CA GLY A 51 1.35 -0.58 -11.07
C GLY A 51 0.07 -1.32 -10.69
N TYR A 52 -1.05 -0.92 -11.29
CA TYR A 52 -2.35 -1.56 -11.12
C TYR A 52 -2.32 -3.06 -11.46
N ILE A 53 -1.87 -3.43 -12.66
CA ILE A 53 -1.81 -4.82 -13.11
C ILE A 53 -0.84 -5.62 -12.23
N GLY A 54 0.33 -5.06 -11.94
CA GLY A 54 1.34 -5.72 -11.10
C GLY A 54 0.83 -5.97 -9.69
N ASN A 55 0.04 -5.06 -9.15
CA ASN A 55 -0.61 -5.22 -7.86
C ASN A 55 -1.70 -6.30 -7.90
N ARG A 56 -2.63 -6.21 -8.86
CA ARG A 56 -3.74 -7.19 -9.02
C ARG A 56 -3.24 -8.61 -9.30
N SER A 57 -2.08 -8.72 -9.94
CA SER A 57 -1.41 -10.00 -10.23
C SER A 57 -0.50 -10.49 -9.11
N GLY A 58 -0.36 -9.72 -8.01
CA GLY A 58 0.44 -10.11 -6.85
C GLY A 58 1.96 -10.16 -7.11
N TYR A 59 2.48 -9.47 -8.12
CA TYR A 59 3.89 -9.58 -8.48
C TYR A 59 4.85 -9.15 -7.37
N MET A 60 4.56 -8.02 -6.71
CA MET A 60 5.39 -7.57 -5.60
C MET A 60 5.26 -8.47 -4.37
N TYR A 61 4.05 -8.96 -4.09
CA TYR A 61 3.81 -9.92 -3.01
C TYR A 61 4.65 -11.18 -3.22
N ASN A 62 4.55 -11.77 -4.42
CA ASN A 62 5.30 -12.97 -4.75
C ASN A 62 6.80 -12.72 -4.72
N LYS A 63 7.24 -11.56 -5.21
CA LYS A 63 8.65 -11.17 -5.17
C LYS A 63 9.15 -11.02 -3.73
N ARG A 64 8.36 -10.45 -2.83
CA ARG A 64 8.75 -10.22 -1.43
C ARG A 64 8.76 -11.49 -0.58
N PHE A 65 7.87 -12.45 -0.84
CA PHE A 65 7.69 -13.60 0.05
C PHE A 65 8.19 -14.94 -0.51
N TYR A 66 8.42 -15.05 -1.82
CA TYR A 66 8.84 -16.31 -2.45
C TYR A 66 10.17 -16.22 -3.20
N SER A 67 10.89 -15.10 -3.11
CA SER A 67 12.23 -14.98 -3.70
C SER A 67 13.26 -15.80 -2.92
N SER A 68 14.04 -16.62 -3.62
CA SER A 68 15.17 -17.38 -3.06
C SER A 68 16.27 -16.50 -2.46
N GLU A 69 16.33 -15.24 -2.89
CA GLU A 69 17.28 -14.23 -2.46
C GLU A 69 16.96 -13.65 -1.07
N ILE A 70 15.81 -14.00 -0.49
CA ILE A 70 15.35 -13.58 0.83
C ILE A 70 15.43 -14.77 1.79
N ASP A 71 16.24 -14.59 2.83
CA ASP A 71 16.27 -15.48 3.98
C ASP A 71 15.02 -15.22 4.84
N THR A 72 14.11 -16.18 4.76
CA THR A 72 12.78 -16.15 5.35
C THR A 72 12.89 -16.49 6.84
N ASP A 73 12.53 -15.57 7.73
CA ASP A 73 12.55 -15.81 9.17
C ASP A 73 11.32 -16.61 9.62
N TYR A 74 11.55 -17.83 10.08
CA TYR A 74 10.51 -18.70 10.62
C TYR A 74 11.02 -19.55 11.77
N THR A 75 10.09 -19.98 12.60
CA THR A 75 10.31 -21.00 13.62
C THR A 75 9.48 -22.22 13.28
N LEU A 76 10.11 -23.39 13.32
CA LEU A 76 9.44 -24.68 13.15
C LEU A 76 9.77 -25.55 14.36
N THR A 77 8.80 -25.78 15.23
CA THR A 77 8.97 -26.55 16.48
C THR A 77 8.06 -27.76 16.48
N LYS A 78 8.58 -28.89 16.98
CA LYS A 78 7.77 -30.11 17.15
C LYS A 78 6.79 -29.89 18.30
N LYS A 79 5.51 -30.12 18.03
CA LYS A 79 4.45 -29.99 19.03
C LYS A 79 4.18 -31.32 19.73
N GLY A 80 3.98 -32.38 18.93
CA GLY A 80 3.61 -33.70 19.41
C GLY A 80 3.18 -34.60 18.25
N ILE A 81 2.59 -35.75 18.57
CA ILE A 81 2.02 -36.66 17.57
C ILE A 81 0.50 -36.46 17.58
N ALA A 82 -0.07 -36.17 16.42
CA ALA A 82 -1.51 -36.08 16.18
C ALA A 82 -2.20 -37.41 16.50
N ILE A 83 -3.52 -37.37 16.67
CA ILE A 83 -4.36 -38.58 16.82
C ILE A 83 -4.23 -39.51 15.59
N SER A 84 -3.87 -38.96 14.42
CA SER A 84 -3.57 -39.70 13.18
C SER A 84 -2.20 -40.42 13.19
N ASN A 85 -1.45 -40.39 14.30
CA ASN A 85 -0.06 -40.82 14.40
C ASN A 85 0.93 -40.02 13.53
N GLU A 86 0.55 -38.81 13.10
CA GLU A 86 1.42 -37.92 12.35
C GLU A 86 2.14 -36.93 13.26
N GLN A 87 3.40 -36.61 12.97
CA GLN A 87 4.12 -35.59 13.73
C GLN A 87 3.53 -34.20 13.41
N GLU A 88 3.01 -33.53 14.42
CA GLU A 88 2.58 -32.13 14.33
C GLU A 88 3.76 -31.18 14.56
N TYR A 89 3.75 -30.10 13.80
CA TYR A 89 4.71 -29.01 13.90
C TYR A 89 3.94 -27.70 14.11
N ASP A 90 4.42 -26.88 15.03
CA ASP A 90 4.04 -25.48 15.10
C ASP A 90 4.96 -24.69 14.17
N PHE A 91 4.35 -24.05 13.18
CA PHE A 91 5.02 -23.17 12.23
C PHE A 91 4.64 -21.73 12.50
N LYS A 92 5.64 -20.86 12.66
CA LYS A 92 5.45 -19.42 12.86
C LYS A 92 6.38 -18.65 11.94
N ARG A 93 5.83 -17.81 11.05
CA ARG A 93 6.57 -16.81 10.26
C ARG A 93 6.74 -15.53 11.05
N ILE A 94 7.87 -14.86 10.88
CA ILE A 94 8.14 -13.54 11.45
C ILE A 94 8.72 -12.64 10.35
N PRO A 95 7.92 -12.21 9.35
CA PRO A 95 8.46 -11.57 8.14
C PRO A 95 9.19 -10.24 8.37
N VAL A 96 8.95 -9.58 9.51
CA VAL A 96 9.67 -8.38 9.94
C VAL A 96 11.18 -8.64 10.11
N ASN A 97 11.55 -9.88 10.38
CA ASN A 97 12.93 -10.30 10.58
C ASN A 97 13.59 -10.82 9.29
N ASP A 98 12.86 -10.90 8.17
CA ASP A 98 13.41 -11.37 6.89
C ASP A 98 14.65 -10.58 6.51
N ARG A 99 15.64 -11.29 5.97
CA ARG A 99 16.92 -10.70 5.57
C ARG A 99 17.27 -11.10 4.15
N VAL A 100 18.27 -10.44 3.59
CA VAL A 100 18.87 -10.92 2.35
C VAL A 100 19.65 -12.20 2.65
N TYR A 101 19.53 -13.19 1.75
CA TYR A 101 20.31 -14.41 1.83
C TYR A 101 21.81 -14.11 1.81
N LYS A 102 22.54 -14.51 2.86
CA LYS A 102 23.89 -14.03 3.17
C LYS A 102 24.90 -14.27 2.05
N ASP A 103 24.79 -15.36 1.32
CA ASP A 103 25.81 -15.78 0.36
C ASP A 103 25.53 -15.32 -1.08
N ILE A 104 24.38 -14.68 -1.33
CA ILE A 104 23.98 -14.29 -2.68
C ILE A 104 25.02 -13.41 -3.38
N ALA A 105 25.66 -12.51 -2.63
CA ALA A 105 26.67 -11.60 -3.15
C ALA A 105 27.88 -12.32 -3.77
N THR A 106 28.18 -13.53 -3.29
CA THR A 106 29.37 -14.29 -3.68
C THR A 106 29.08 -15.49 -4.58
N GLN A 107 27.86 -16.02 -4.54
CA GLN A 107 27.50 -17.26 -5.23
C GLN A 107 26.85 -17.05 -6.61
N ALA A 108 26.37 -15.84 -6.93
CA ALA A 108 25.70 -15.55 -8.20
C ALA A 108 26.51 -14.56 -9.07
N PRO A 109 26.52 -14.72 -10.42
CA PRO A 109 27.21 -13.79 -11.34
C PRO A 109 26.81 -12.32 -11.17
N ASN A 110 25.56 -12.05 -10.76
CA ASN A 110 25.03 -10.70 -10.47
C ASN A 110 24.75 -10.51 -8.97
N GLY A 111 25.44 -11.27 -8.12
CA GLY A 111 25.16 -11.40 -6.70
C GLY A 111 25.15 -10.09 -5.93
N GLU A 112 26.11 -9.19 -6.18
CA GLU A 112 26.21 -7.90 -5.49
C GLU A 112 24.97 -7.02 -5.76
N TYR A 113 24.52 -6.98 -7.01
CA TYR A 113 23.32 -6.26 -7.39
C TYR A 113 22.09 -6.88 -6.73
N LEU A 114 21.91 -8.19 -6.85
CA LEU A 114 20.76 -8.89 -6.28
C LEU A 114 20.72 -8.74 -4.75
N SER A 115 21.87 -8.81 -4.07
CA SER A 115 21.99 -8.56 -2.64
C SER A 115 21.48 -7.17 -2.28
N THR A 116 21.95 -6.15 -2.99
CA THR A 116 21.58 -4.76 -2.71
C THR A 116 20.13 -4.49 -3.07
N TYR A 117 19.64 -5.05 -4.18
CA TYR A 117 18.25 -4.97 -4.62
C TYR A 117 17.30 -5.54 -3.57
N HIS A 118 17.53 -6.78 -3.12
CA HIS A 118 16.65 -7.42 -2.14
C HIS A 118 16.70 -6.75 -0.77
N MET A 119 17.84 -6.14 -0.41
CA MET A 119 17.92 -5.29 0.78
C MET A 119 17.00 -4.07 0.67
N GLN A 120 16.98 -3.39 -0.49
CA GLN A 120 16.06 -2.27 -0.70
C GLN A 120 14.61 -2.73 -0.83
N LEU A 121 14.34 -3.87 -1.47
CA LEU A 121 13.02 -4.47 -1.54
C LEU A 121 12.43 -4.68 -0.14
N ILE A 122 13.17 -5.29 0.79
CA ILE A 122 12.70 -5.51 2.17
C ILE A 122 12.44 -4.18 2.91
N LYS A 123 13.28 -3.16 2.66
CA LYS A 123 13.16 -1.83 3.30
C LYS A 123 11.98 -1.02 2.74
N MET A 124 11.79 -1.04 1.43
CA MET A 124 10.73 -0.31 0.72
C MET A 124 9.38 -1.02 0.80
N PHE A 125 9.40 -2.35 0.91
CA PHE A 125 8.23 -3.22 1.04
C PHE A 125 8.33 -4.11 2.30
N PRO A 126 8.29 -3.52 3.51
CA PRO A 126 8.27 -4.28 4.76
C PRO A 126 7.02 -5.16 4.90
N SER A 127 7.10 -6.07 5.88
CA SER A 127 5.96 -6.87 6.33
C SER A 127 6.05 -7.07 7.84
N MET A 128 5.31 -6.25 8.60
CA MET A 128 5.34 -6.31 10.06
C MET A 128 4.57 -7.54 10.57
N ASP A 129 3.36 -7.75 10.06
CA ASP A 129 2.41 -8.71 10.61
C ASP A 129 2.08 -9.88 9.66
N GLY A 130 2.81 -10.03 8.55
CA GLY A 130 2.54 -11.05 7.52
C GLY A 130 2.17 -10.48 6.17
N ASP A 131 1.75 -9.21 6.16
CA ASP A 131 1.25 -8.53 4.98
C ASP A 131 2.27 -7.64 4.29
N LEU A 132 2.22 -7.57 2.96
CA LEU A 132 3.04 -6.65 2.17
C LEU A 132 2.57 -5.20 2.36
N SER A 133 3.52 -4.32 2.62
CA SER A 133 3.25 -2.90 2.81
C SER A 133 4.43 -2.03 2.42
N ILE A 134 4.20 -0.74 2.13
CA ILE A 134 5.25 0.29 2.18
C ILE A 134 5.36 0.98 3.57
N GLU A 135 4.38 0.79 4.44
CA GLU A 135 4.38 1.28 5.82
C GLU A 135 5.33 0.47 6.68
N ALA A 136 6.17 1.16 7.42
CA ALA A 136 7.06 0.54 8.40
C ALA A 136 6.82 1.16 9.78
N ALA A 137 6.85 0.32 10.80
CA ALA A 137 6.95 0.78 12.19
C ALA A 137 8.29 1.47 12.49
N ARG A 138 9.30 1.30 11.61
CA ARG A 138 10.63 1.89 11.77
C ARG A 138 10.60 3.39 11.44
N PRO A 139 11.05 4.28 12.33
CA PRO A 139 10.91 5.74 12.18
C PRO A 139 11.77 6.36 11.08
N ASN A 140 12.71 5.59 10.52
CA ASN A 140 13.67 6.02 9.50
C ASN A 140 13.34 5.52 8.07
N ALA A 141 12.22 4.81 7.92
CA ALA A 141 11.78 4.25 6.65
C ALA A 141 11.45 5.33 5.61
N LEU A 142 11.60 5.00 4.33
CA LEU A 142 11.38 5.94 3.22
C LEU A 142 9.97 6.58 3.28
N THR A 143 8.92 5.79 3.50
CA THR A 143 7.54 6.28 3.58
C THR A 143 7.37 7.34 4.67
N ASN A 144 7.92 7.10 5.85
CA ASN A 144 7.87 8.03 6.98
C ASN A 144 8.61 9.34 6.65
N PHE A 145 9.79 9.25 6.02
CA PHE A 145 10.52 10.43 5.56
C PHE A 145 9.74 11.23 4.51
N LEU A 146 9.16 10.57 3.50
CA LEU A 146 8.41 11.24 2.43
C LEU A 146 7.09 11.86 2.90
N ARG A 147 6.50 11.36 4.00
CA ARG A 147 5.27 11.92 4.56
C ARG A 147 5.51 13.00 5.61
N ALA A 148 6.72 13.13 6.14
CA ALA A 148 7.05 14.14 7.15
C ALA A 148 6.66 15.55 6.68
N ASP A 149 6.11 16.37 7.59
CA ASP A 149 5.51 17.66 7.24
C ASP A 149 6.47 18.62 6.53
N HIS A 150 7.76 18.59 6.89
CA HIS A 150 8.79 19.41 6.26
C HIS A 150 9.29 18.87 4.91
N VAL A 151 8.91 17.64 4.54
CA VAL A 151 9.31 16.97 3.30
C VAL A 151 8.16 16.84 2.30
N LYS A 152 6.92 16.73 2.78
CA LYS A 152 5.71 16.40 1.99
C LYS A 152 5.57 17.23 0.71
N LYS A 153 5.91 18.53 0.73
CA LYS A 153 5.83 19.42 -0.44
C LYS A 153 6.84 19.05 -1.55
N ASP A 154 7.98 18.49 -1.17
CA ASP A 154 9.11 18.14 -2.04
C ASP A 154 9.11 16.66 -2.45
N THR A 155 8.27 15.84 -1.82
CA THR A 155 8.12 14.41 -2.10
C THR A 155 7.93 14.08 -3.58
N LYS A 156 7.15 14.89 -4.30
CA LYS A 156 6.99 14.76 -5.76
C LYS A 156 8.31 14.78 -6.52
N TYR A 157 9.23 15.66 -6.17
CA TYR A 157 10.55 15.77 -6.80
C TYR A 157 11.49 14.64 -6.38
N ILE A 158 11.40 14.18 -5.13
CA ILE A 158 12.19 13.05 -4.64
C ILE A 158 11.79 11.78 -5.40
N LEU A 159 10.49 11.45 -5.46
CA LEU A 159 9.99 10.31 -6.23
C LEU A 159 10.33 10.43 -7.72
N ALA A 160 10.18 11.62 -8.30
CA ALA A 160 10.51 11.88 -9.70
C ALA A 160 12.00 11.61 -9.99
N ALA A 161 12.90 12.04 -9.10
CA ALA A 161 14.33 11.78 -9.25
C ALA A 161 14.66 10.29 -9.16
N LEU A 162 14.04 9.54 -8.23
CA LEU A 162 14.25 8.09 -8.12
C LEU A 162 13.76 7.35 -9.38
N LEU A 163 12.59 7.71 -9.91
CA LEU A 163 12.09 7.16 -11.18
C LEU A 163 13.07 7.46 -12.32
N LEU A 164 13.44 8.72 -12.50
CA LEU A 164 14.34 9.14 -13.58
C LEU A 164 15.73 8.47 -13.49
N LEU A 165 16.26 8.28 -12.28
CA LEU A 165 17.49 7.51 -12.07
C LEU A 165 17.34 6.04 -12.49
N SER A 166 16.19 5.42 -12.20
CA SER A 166 15.90 4.04 -12.62
C SER A 166 15.81 3.88 -14.14
N GLU A 167 15.39 4.93 -14.85
CA GLU A 167 15.37 5.03 -16.32
C GLU A 167 16.74 5.47 -16.90
N GLY A 168 17.76 5.64 -16.06
CA GLY A 168 19.12 5.97 -16.47
C GLY A 168 19.33 7.45 -16.83
N VAL A 169 18.47 8.34 -16.35
CA VAL A 169 18.65 9.80 -16.44
C VAL A 169 19.57 10.25 -15.31
N ASP A 170 20.55 11.08 -15.65
CA ASP A 170 21.51 11.62 -14.68
C ASP A 170 20.93 12.84 -13.96
N ILE A 171 20.41 12.66 -12.74
CA ILE A 171 19.88 13.73 -11.89
C ILE A 171 20.94 14.13 -10.86
N LYS A 172 21.11 15.45 -10.61
CA LYS A 172 22.00 15.96 -9.54
C LYS A 172 21.35 15.85 -8.16
N ILE A 173 21.12 14.63 -7.72
CA ILE A 173 20.65 14.28 -6.37
C ILE A 173 21.81 13.78 -5.53
N ASP A 174 21.94 14.29 -4.31
CA ASP A 174 22.98 13.85 -3.37
C ASP A 174 22.55 14.10 -1.91
N ILE A 175 23.29 13.50 -0.97
CA ILE A 175 23.14 13.72 0.46
C ILE A 175 24.28 14.62 0.92
N ASP A 176 23.95 15.86 1.22
CA ASP A 176 24.91 16.84 1.69
C ASP A 176 25.33 16.52 3.14
N HIS A 177 26.64 16.46 3.35
CA HIS A 177 27.30 16.18 4.64
C HIS A 177 28.04 17.40 5.21
N THR A 178 27.96 18.56 4.56
CA THR A 178 28.71 19.76 4.94
C THR A 178 28.14 20.45 6.19
N GLU A 179 26.84 20.32 6.43
CA GLU A 179 26.17 20.88 7.61
C GLU A 179 26.08 19.87 8.76
N LYS A 180 25.85 20.36 9.99
CA LYS A 180 25.63 19.52 11.18
C LYS A 180 24.49 18.51 10.98
N LYS A 181 23.44 18.92 10.27
CA LYS A 181 22.34 18.05 9.85
C LYS A 181 22.47 17.75 8.37
N LYS A 182 22.58 16.46 8.04
CA LYS A 182 22.55 15.95 6.67
C LYS A 182 21.27 16.36 5.94
N LYS A 183 21.41 16.79 4.69
CA LYS A 183 20.28 17.22 3.84
C LYS A 183 20.23 16.39 2.55
N LEU A 184 19.03 16.07 2.09
CA LEU A 184 18.81 15.57 0.74
C LEU A 184 18.67 16.77 -0.19
N VAL A 185 19.49 16.82 -1.24
CA VAL A 185 19.53 17.96 -2.16
C VAL A 185 19.36 17.51 -3.59
N ILE A 186 18.46 18.17 -4.34
CA ILE A 186 18.30 18.01 -5.78
C ILE A 186 18.58 19.37 -6.44
N LYS A 187 19.69 19.48 -7.17
CA LYS A 187 20.13 20.73 -7.79
C LYS A 187 19.79 20.77 -9.28
N SER A 188 19.53 21.95 -9.81
CA SER A 188 19.37 22.14 -11.24
C SER A 188 20.69 21.90 -12.00
N LYS A 189 20.57 21.36 -13.22
CA LYS A 189 21.65 21.30 -14.20
C LYS A 189 21.78 22.58 -15.01
N LYS A 190 20.67 23.26 -15.29
CA LYS A 190 20.63 24.52 -16.04
C LYS A 190 21.09 25.71 -15.22
N SER A 191 20.57 25.86 -14.01
CA SER A 191 20.84 27.00 -13.13
C SER A 191 21.60 26.56 -11.89
N LYS A 192 22.69 27.26 -11.57
CA LYS A 192 23.47 26.99 -10.35
C LYS A 192 22.72 27.41 -9.07
N GLU A 193 21.80 28.36 -9.18
CA GLU A 193 21.05 28.91 -8.06
C GLU A 193 19.76 28.13 -7.79
N LYS A 194 19.20 27.45 -8.80
CA LYS A 194 17.96 26.68 -8.64
C LYS A 194 18.23 25.36 -7.91
N VAL A 195 17.58 25.21 -6.75
CA VAL A 195 17.52 23.97 -5.97
C VAL A 195 16.07 23.51 -5.95
N PHE A 196 15.80 22.29 -6.44
CA PHE A 196 14.47 21.70 -6.44
C PHE A 196 14.08 21.16 -5.08
N VAL A 197 15.03 20.57 -4.36
CA VAL A 197 14.83 19.98 -3.03
C VAL A 197 16.04 20.30 -2.16
N GLY A 198 15.80 20.69 -0.93
CA GLY A 198 16.82 20.95 0.08
C GLY A 198 16.27 20.70 1.48
N VAL A 199 16.02 19.43 1.81
CA VAL A 199 15.31 19.04 3.04
C VAL A 199 16.23 18.33 4.03
N GLU A 200 16.03 18.57 5.32
CA GLU A 200 16.76 17.87 6.39
C GLU A 200 16.37 16.39 6.43
N MET A 201 17.35 15.50 6.54
CA MET A 201 17.13 14.05 6.66
C MET A 201 16.88 13.61 8.11
N TYR A 202 16.15 14.42 8.87
CA TYR A 202 15.80 14.14 10.26
C TYR A 202 14.31 14.34 10.46
N THR A 203 13.68 13.44 11.22
CA THR A 203 12.28 13.55 11.60
C THR A 203 12.16 13.38 13.11
N ALA A 204 11.10 13.94 13.69
CA ALA A 204 10.70 13.60 15.05
C ALA A 204 10.01 12.22 15.05
N GLY A 205 10.21 11.45 16.11
CA GLY A 205 9.60 10.14 16.26
C GLY A 205 10.03 9.43 17.53
N ILE A 206 9.53 8.21 17.71
CA ILE A 206 9.98 7.34 18.80
C ILE A 206 11.25 6.63 18.32
N ASP A 207 12.35 6.83 19.04
CA ASP A 207 13.60 6.14 18.76
C ASP A 207 13.42 4.63 19.02
N PRO A 208 13.76 3.76 18.04
CA PRO A 208 13.45 2.33 18.14
C PRO A 208 14.37 1.58 19.12
N VAL A 209 15.48 2.20 19.54
CA VAL A 209 16.46 1.61 20.47
C VAL A 209 16.13 2.03 21.90
N THR A 210 15.85 3.32 22.12
CA THR A 210 15.57 3.85 23.47
C THR A 210 14.08 3.81 23.83
N ASN A 211 13.20 3.62 22.84
CA ASN A 211 11.74 3.73 22.97
C ASN A 211 11.29 5.07 23.57
N MET A 212 12.12 6.11 23.40
CA MET A 212 11.84 7.47 23.83
C MET A 212 11.61 8.38 22.64
N TYR A 213 10.81 9.43 22.84
CA TYR A 213 10.62 10.46 21.84
C TYR A 213 11.93 11.22 21.57
N SER A 214 12.24 11.40 20.29
CA SER A 214 13.38 12.17 19.80
C SER A 214 12.92 13.10 18.68
N ASP A 215 13.29 14.36 18.76
CA ASP A 215 13.02 15.36 17.71
C ASP A 215 13.98 15.24 16.51
N SER A 216 14.94 14.31 16.54
CA SER A 216 16.03 14.28 15.55
C SER A 216 16.52 12.86 15.24
N ILE A 217 15.66 12.06 14.60
CA ILE A 217 16.01 10.72 14.12
C ILE A 217 16.52 10.80 12.69
N TYR A 218 17.78 10.39 12.47
CA TYR A 218 18.39 10.36 11.14
C TYR A 218 17.73 9.30 10.24
N GLN A 219 17.28 9.73 9.06
CA GLN A 219 16.56 8.93 8.07
C GLN A 219 17.53 8.11 7.19
N TYR A 220 18.29 7.20 7.80
CA TYR A 220 19.34 6.47 7.10
C TYR A 220 18.80 5.46 6.06
N GLU A 221 17.64 4.83 6.27
CA GLU A 221 17.08 3.90 5.27
C GLU A 221 16.71 4.66 4.00
N ALA A 222 16.07 5.83 4.14
CA ALA A 222 15.81 6.72 3.00
C ALA A 222 17.10 7.13 2.27
N ALA A 223 18.17 7.42 3.02
CA ALA A 223 19.49 7.73 2.45
C ALA A 223 20.08 6.57 1.65
N GLU A 224 19.95 5.34 2.14
CA GLU A 224 20.42 4.14 1.44
C GLU A 224 19.63 3.87 0.16
N VAL A 225 18.31 4.08 0.17
CA VAL A 225 17.48 3.96 -1.04
C VAL A 225 17.93 4.95 -2.11
N VAL A 226 18.14 6.23 -1.76
CA VAL A 226 18.64 7.24 -2.70
C VAL A 226 19.99 6.82 -3.30
N LYS A 227 20.93 6.37 -2.46
CA LYS A 227 22.25 5.88 -2.92
C LYS A 227 22.15 4.63 -3.80
N PHE A 228 21.17 3.77 -3.57
CA PHE A 228 20.91 2.62 -4.43
C PHE A 228 20.47 3.05 -5.84
N TYR A 229 19.52 3.97 -5.96
CA TYR A 229 19.06 4.45 -7.28
C TYR A 229 20.14 5.23 -8.03
N ILE A 230 20.99 6.00 -7.34
CA ILE A 230 22.16 6.65 -7.96
C ILE A 230 23.08 5.60 -8.61
N ARG A 231 23.33 4.47 -7.94
CA ARG A 231 24.14 3.37 -8.49
C ARG A 231 23.45 2.63 -9.64
N CYS A 232 22.12 2.55 -9.63
CA CYS A 232 21.35 1.87 -10.68
C CYS A 232 21.42 2.57 -12.04
N ARG A 233 21.57 3.91 -12.06
CA ARG A 233 21.58 4.75 -13.28
C ARG A 233 22.41 4.18 -14.43
N ASP A 234 23.62 3.71 -14.12
CA ASP A 234 24.56 3.25 -15.14
C ASP A 234 24.71 1.73 -15.21
N ASN A 235 23.99 0.97 -14.40
CA ASN A 235 24.10 -0.47 -14.32
C ASN A 235 23.65 -1.12 -15.65
N PRO A 236 24.53 -1.86 -16.35
CA PRO A 236 24.19 -2.49 -17.63
C PRO A 236 23.11 -3.57 -17.51
N LEU A 237 22.94 -4.18 -16.33
CA LEU A 237 21.89 -5.18 -16.08
C LEU A 237 20.47 -4.59 -16.21
N LEU A 238 20.32 -3.28 -16.00
CA LEU A 238 19.04 -2.58 -15.96
C LEU A 238 18.73 -1.83 -17.25
N LYS A 239 19.75 -1.59 -18.08
CA LYS A 239 19.59 -0.91 -19.37
C LYS A 239 18.86 -1.82 -20.36
N LYS A 240 18.24 -1.23 -21.38
CA LYS A 240 17.53 -1.95 -22.45
C LYS A 240 18.38 -3.10 -23.03
N GLY A 241 17.83 -4.32 -23.01
CA GLY A 241 18.52 -5.55 -23.41
C GLY A 241 19.38 -6.20 -22.32
N GLY A 242 19.51 -5.56 -21.15
CA GLY A 242 20.11 -6.14 -19.95
C GLY A 242 19.20 -7.19 -19.30
N GLU A 243 19.80 -8.02 -18.44
CA GLU A 243 19.12 -9.18 -17.87
C GLU A 243 17.88 -8.85 -17.02
N PHE A 244 17.90 -7.72 -16.31
CA PHE A 244 16.82 -7.27 -15.43
C PHE A 244 16.15 -5.99 -15.98
N ALA A 245 16.26 -5.75 -17.28
CA ALA A 245 15.58 -4.65 -17.93
C ALA A 245 14.05 -4.85 -17.92
N MET A 246 13.31 -3.74 -18.01
CA MET A 246 11.87 -3.83 -18.24
C MET A 246 11.58 -4.54 -19.57
N PRO A 247 10.57 -5.42 -19.62
CA PRO A 247 10.34 -6.26 -20.78
C PRO A 247 9.76 -5.46 -21.95
N SER A 248 10.24 -5.77 -23.15
CA SER A 248 9.79 -5.19 -24.42
C SER A 248 9.00 -6.18 -25.28
N CYS A 249 9.00 -7.47 -24.91
CA CYS A 249 8.23 -8.52 -25.55
C CYS A 249 7.68 -9.53 -24.54
N LYS A 250 6.74 -10.36 -25.00
CA LYS A 250 6.11 -11.41 -24.18
C LYS A 250 7.12 -12.39 -23.57
N LYS A 251 8.13 -12.82 -24.34
CA LYS A 251 9.17 -13.76 -23.86
C LYS A 251 9.98 -13.17 -22.69
N GLU A 252 10.33 -11.89 -22.77
CA GLU A 252 11.04 -11.19 -21.70
C GLU A 252 10.14 -11.03 -20.46
N PHE A 253 8.86 -10.72 -20.65
CA PHE A 253 7.89 -10.63 -19.58
C PHE A 253 7.70 -11.98 -18.85
N GLU A 254 7.48 -13.06 -19.61
CA GLU A 254 7.31 -14.43 -19.09
C GLU A 254 8.55 -14.95 -18.36
N SER A 255 9.73 -14.38 -18.61
CA SER A 255 10.94 -14.74 -17.86
C SER A 255 10.91 -14.30 -16.39
N GLY A 256 10.05 -13.33 -16.04
CA GLY A 256 9.95 -12.77 -14.69
C GLY A 256 11.19 -11.98 -14.21
N LYS A 257 12.27 -11.92 -15.01
CA LYS A 257 13.54 -11.29 -14.59
C LYS A 257 13.43 -9.79 -14.33
N PHE A 258 12.47 -9.13 -14.98
CA PHE A 258 12.19 -7.71 -14.75
C PHE A 258 11.73 -7.42 -13.30
N LEU A 259 11.30 -8.42 -12.55
CA LEU A 259 10.99 -8.27 -11.13
C LEU A 259 12.24 -7.97 -10.28
N ASN A 260 13.44 -8.13 -10.83
CA ASN A 260 14.70 -7.66 -10.24
C ASN A 260 15.11 -6.28 -10.79
N SER A 261 14.22 -5.55 -11.48
CA SER A 261 14.51 -4.23 -12.03
C SER A 261 14.34 -3.14 -10.97
N ALA A 262 15.27 -2.18 -10.93
CA ALA A 262 15.08 -0.96 -10.16
C ALA A 262 13.86 -0.15 -10.65
N ALA A 263 13.56 -0.20 -11.96
CA ALA A 263 12.40 0.47 -12.54
C ALA A 263 11.08 -0.14 -12.03
N PHE A 264 10.98 -1.47 -12.00
CA PHE A 264 9.83 -2.17 -11.41
C PHE A 264 9.63 -1.82 -9.93
N LEU A 265 10.71 -1.80 -9.15
CA LEU A 265 10.68 -1.48 -7.73
C LEU A 265 10.13 -0.07 -7.46
N ILE A 266 10.66 0.95 -8.13
CA ILE A 266 10.21 2.34 -7.91
C ILE A 266 8.82 2.61 -8.50
N GLN A 267 8.48 2.04 -9.66
CA GLN A 267 7.17 2.20 -10.27
C GLN A 267 6.08 1.60 -9.37
N THR A 268 6.34 0.42 -8.80
CA THR A 268 5.41 -0.20 -7.84
C THR A 268 5.32 0.65 -6.57
N TYR A 269 6.44 1.13 -6.04
CA TYR A 269 6.43 1.95 -4.83
C TYR A 269 5.67 3.26 -5.02
N ILE A 270 5.81 3.92 -6.18
CA ILE A 270 5.07 5.15 -6.52
C ILE A 270 3.57 4.87 -6.61
N TYR A 271 3.16 3.78 -7.29
CA TYR A 271 1.76 3.36 -7.36
C TYR A 271 1.16 3.11 -5.99
N GLU A 272 1.95 2.50 -5.11
CA GLU A 272 1.56 2.18 -3.75
C GLU A 272 1.60 3.43 -2.83
N PHE A 273 2.42 4.44 -3.12
CA PHE A 273 2.57 5.63 -2.26
C PHE A 273 1.59 6.75 -2.58
N ILE A 274 1.29 6.99 -3.86
CA ILE A 274 0.42 8.09 -4.31
C ILE A 274 -0.99 7.57 -4.53
N ASP A 275 -1.94 8.08 -3.76
CA ASP A 275 -3.32 7.60 -3.74
C ASP A 275 -4.34 8.62 -4.28
N THR A 276 -3.92 9.81 -4.67
CA THR A 276 -4.79 10.83 -5.27
C THR A 276 -4.38 11.21 -6.70
N VAL A 277 -5.39 11.51 -7.53
CA VAL A 277 -5.19 12.05 -8.89
C VAL A 277 -4.32 13.30 -8.87
N GLU A 278 -4.57 14.20 -7.93
CA GLU A 278 -3.87 15.49 -7.85
C GLU A 278 -2.40 15.31 -7.47
N ASP A 279 -2.10 14.49 -6.47
CA ASP A 279 -0.71 14.21 -6.09
C ASP A 279 0.04 13.49 -7.22
N TYR A 280 -0.64 12.62 -7.98
CA TYR A 280 -0.02 11.97 -9.13
C TYR A 280 0.25 12.96 -10.28
N LYS A 281 -0.67 13.88 -10.58
CA LYS A 281 -0.43 14.98 -11.54
C LYS A 281 0.75 15.83 -11.13
N ASN A 282 0.84 16.17 -9.84
CA ASN A 282 1.96 16.94 -9.29
C ASN A 282 3.29 16.18 -9.41
N PHE A 283 3.29 14.86 -9.19
CA PHE A 283 4.42 13.98 -9.42
C PHE A 283 4.84 13.94 -10.90
N VAL A 284 3.91 13.77 -11.83
CA VAL A 284 4.21 13.72 -13.27
C VAL A 284 4.76 15.06 -13.77
N ASN A 285 4.21 16.19 -13.31
CA ASN A 285 4.77 17.51 -13.59
C ASN A 285 6.20 17.66 -13.05
N ALA A 286 6.48 17.17 -11.84
CA ALA A 286 7.84 17.16 -11.30
C ALA A 286 8.81 16.31 -12.15
N VAL A 287 8.37 15.17 -12.68
CA VAL A 287 9.16 14.35 -13.64
C VAL A 287 9.46 15.15 -14.90
N HIS A 288 8.45 15.80 -15.48
CA HIS A 288 8.61 16.64 -16.66
C HIS A 288 9.61 17.78 -16.42
N GLU A 289 9.44 18.54 -15.32
CA GLU A 289 10.34 19.63 -14.96
C GLU A 289 11.79 19.17 -14.77
N LEU A 290 12.02 18.10 -14.01
CA LEU A 290 13.37 17.57 -13.78
C LEU A 290 14.01 17.08 -15.08
N LEU A 291 13.23 16.47 -15.98
CA LEU A 291 13.72 15.97 -17.26
C LEU A 291 14.06 17.11 -18.22
N VAL A 292 13.21 18.14 -18.33
CA VAL A 292 13.49 19.34 -19.11
C VAL A 292 14.71 20.08 -18.57
N ASP A 293 14.90 20.12 -17.25
CA ASP A 293 16.11 20.67 -16.63
C ASP A 293 17.39 19.91 -17.04
N GLN A 294 17.29 18.64 -17.48
CA GLN A 294 18.44 17.90 -18.01
C GLN A 294 18.81 18.28 -19.46
N VAL A 295 17.88 18.85 -20.24
CA VAL A 295 18.10 19.17 -21.65
C VAL A 295 18.72 20.56 -21.76
N VAL A 296 20.01 20.65 -22.09
CA VAL A 296 20.69 21.92 -22.33
C VAL A 296 20.17 22.48 -23.65
N GLU A 297 19.80 23.77 -23.70
CA GLU A 297 19.30 24.48 -24.90
C GLU A 297 20.23 24.42 -26.14
N LYS A 298 21.43 23.81 -26.02
CA LYS A 298 22.40 23.69 -27.11
C LYS A 298 22.14 22.54 -28.09
N GLU A 299 21.12 21.71 -27.88
CA GLU A 299 20.68 20.75 -28.89
C GLU A 299 19.69 21.45 -29.85
N ASN A 300 20.23 22.09 -30.89
CA ASN A 300 19.43 22.61 -32.01
C ASN A 300 18.52 21.50 -32.56
N PRO A 301 17.19 21.64 -32.51
CA PRO A 301 16.25 20.61 -32.99
C PRO A 301 16.38 20.31 -34.48
N GLU A 302 16.93 21.25 -35.26
CA GLU A 302 16.94 21.18 -36.73
C GLU A 302 18.07 20.31 -37.31
N HIS A 303 19.07 19.91 -36.51
CA HIS A 303 20.25 19.23 -37.03
C HIS A 303 20.74 18.04 -36.20
N THR A 304 19.89 17.06 -35.90
CA THR A 304 20.35 15.67 -35.72
C THR A 304 19.22 14.67 -36.02
N LYS A 305 19.35 13.87 -37.10
CA LYS A 305 18.42 12.78 -37.46
C LYS A 305 18.34 11.63 -36.42
N LYS A 306 18.97 11.75 -35.25
CA LYS A 306 18.91 10.79 -34.14
C LYS A 306 18.69 11.52 -32.83
N LYS A 307 17.49 11.39 -32.24
CA LYS A 307 17.23 11.82 -30.86
C LYS A 307 18.28 11.19 -29.94
N GLY A 308 18.98 12.01 -29.16
CA GLY A 308 19.92 11.58 -28.14
C GLY A 308 19.24 10.74 -27.04
N LYS A 309 20.03 10.15 -26.12
CA LYS A 309 19.50 9.30 -25.03
C LYS A 309 18.35 9.97 -24.27
N LYS A 310 18.48 11.27 -23.98
CA LYS A 310 17.47 12.06 -23.25
C LYS A 310 16.18 12.24 -24.02
N GLY A 311 16.27 12.54 -25.32
CA GLY A 311 15.09 12.66 -26.19
C GLY A 311 14.31 11.34 -26.29
N ARG A 312 15.01 10.21 -26.32
CA ARG A 312 14.36 8.88 -26.29
C ARG A 312 13.64 8.62 -24.97
N ILE A 313 14.27 8.93 -23.84
CA ILE A 313 13.63 8.77 -22.51
C ILE A 313 12.44 9.71 -22.37
N PHE A 314 12.52 10.94 -22.92
CA PHE A 314 11.39 11.86 -22.98
C PHE A 314 10.22 11.24 -23.76
N ASP A 315 10.46 10.71 -24.96
CA ASP A 315 9.42 10.04 -25.75
C ASP A 315 8.88 8.76 -25.08
N GLU A 316 9.70 8.07 -24.29
CA GLU A 316 9.28 6.89 -23.51
C GLU A 316 8.36 7.29 -22.33
N LEU A 317 8.52 8.49 -21.78
CA LEU A 317 7.71 8.99 -20.64
C LEU A 317 6.48 9.79 -21.10
N PHE A 318 6.61 10.56 -22.18
CA PHE A 318 5.64 11.54 -22.64
C PHE A 318 5.35 11.40 -24.14
N LEU A 319 4.11 11.68 -24.53
CA LEU A 319 3.69 11.79 -25.93
C LEU A 319 3.18 13.21 -26.21
N ALA A 320 3.30 13.65 -27.46
CA ALA A 320 2.61 14.85 -27.91
C ALA A 320 1.09 14.65 -27.79
N LYS A 321 0.35 15.69 -27.38
CA LYS A 321 -1.10 15.58 -27.16
C LYS A 321 -1.88 15.10 -28.39
N GLU A 322 -1.39 15.40 -29.59
CA GLU A 322 -2.00 15.00 -30.87
C GLU A 322 -1.89 13.48 -31.12
N GLU A 323 -0.91 12.81 -30.50
CA GLU A 323 -0.66 11.37 -30.66
C GLU A 323 -1.44 10.49 -29.67
N LEU A 324 -2.15 11.09 -28.71
CA LEU A 324 -2.86 10.35 -27.66
C LEU A 324 -3.93 9.40 -28.23
N GLY A 325 -4.70 9.86 -29.21
CA GLY A 325 -5.89 9.16 -29.71
C GLY A 325 -5.62 7.77 -30.29
N GLU A 326 -4.46 7.54 -30.92
CA GLU A 326 -4.10 6.20 -31.41
C GLU A 326 -3.54 5.30 -30.32
N ASN A 327 -2.86 5.89 -29.32
CA ASN A 327 -2.15 5.16 -28.27
C ASN A 327 -3.07 4.73 -27.11
N ILE A 328 -4.19 5.42 -26.90
CA ILE A 328 -5.11 5.13 -25.80
C ILE A 328 -6.08 3.97 -26.08
N LYS A 329 -6.36 3.64 -27.35
CA LYS A 329 -7.38 2.63 -27.75
C LYS A 329 -7.24 1.27 -27.06
N TYR A 330 -6.00 0.78 -26.90
CA TYR A 330 -5.75 -0.51 -26.25
C TYR A 330 -6.05 -0.48 -24.75
N ILE A 331 -5.92 0.70 -24.14
CA ILE A 331 -6.16 0.93 -22.73
C ILE A 331 -7.65 1.17 -22.46
N GLU A 332 -8.36 1.81 -23.39
CA GLU A 332 -9.82 1.97 -23.30
C GLU A 332 -10.55 0.62 -23.17
N LEU A 333 -10.18 -0.38 -23.98
CA LEU A 333 -10.74 -1.73 -23.87
C LEU A 333 -10.50 -2.37 -22.49
N PHE A 334 -9.35 -2.09 -21.88
CA PHE A 334 -9.05 -2.57 -20.53
C PHE A 334 -9.89 -1.84 -19.47
N TYR A 335 -10.10 -0.53 -19.64
CA TYR A 335 -10.99 0.25 -18.78
C TYR A 335 -12.43 -0.23 -18.85
N ASP A 336 -12.94 -0.44 -20.06
CA ASP A 336 -14.30 -0.94 -20.27
C ASP A 336 -14.47 -2.31 -19.62
N LEU A 337 -13.49 -3.21 -19.78
CA LEU A 337 -13.49 -4.51 -19.10
C LEU A 337 -13.59 -4.37 -17.57
N VAL A 338 -12.72 -3.56 -16.96
CA VAL A 338 -12.72 -3.38 -15.49
C VAL A 338 -14.04 -2.77 -15.02
N LYS A 339 -14.50 -1.73 -15.70
CA LYS A 339 -15.78 -1.06 -15.42
C LYS A 339 -16.97 -2.03 -15.50
N ASP A 340 -17.05 -2.82 -16.56
CA ASP A 340 -18.11 -3.83 -16.72
C ASP A 340 -18.08 -4.87 -15.61
N THR A 341 -16.89 -5.22 -15.12
CA THR A 341 -16.72 -6.16 -14.00
C THR A 341 -17.24 -5.59 -12.69
N GLU A 342 -17.03 -4.29 -12.45
CA GLU A 342 -17.49 -3.58 -11.25
C GLU A 342 -18.99 -3.28 -11.28
N GLU A 343 -19.50 -2.79 -12.42
CA GLU A 343 -20.92 -2.48 -12.56
C GLU A 343 -21.79 -3.72 -12.39
N ASN A 344 -21.30 -4.90 -12.76
CA ASN A 344 -22.01 -6.17 -12.64
C ASN A 344 -21.58 -7.02 -11.43
N ALA A 345 -20.92 -6.40 -10.44
CA ALA A 345 -20.51 -7.10 -9.23
C ALA A 345 -21.74 -7.68 -8.48
N ILE A 346 -21.67 -8.98 -8.16
CA ILE A 346 -22.70 -9.70 -7.38
C ILE A 346 -22.35 -9.70 -5.88
N ILE A 347 -21.08 -9.45 -5.58
CA ILE A 347 -20.50 -9.37 -4.23
C ILE A 347 -19.71 -8.07 -4.13
N PRO A 348 -19.54 -7.50 -2.93
CA PRO A 348 -18.86 -6.21 -2.78
C PRO A 348 -17.37 -6.26 -3.12
N PHE A 349 -16.77 -7.46 -3.13
CA PHE A 349 -15.36 -7.67 -3.47
C PHE A 349 -15.23 -8.90 -4.38
N CYS A 350 -14.69 -8.72 -5.58
CA CYS A 350 -14.45 -9.79 -6.55
C CYS A 350 -13.20 -10.61 -6.23
N ASN A 351 -12.23 -10.05 -5.49
CA ASN A 351 -11.04 -10.75 -5.04
C ASN A 351 -10.38 -10.05 -3.83
N ASP A 352 -9.42 -10.75 -3.23
CA ASP A 352 -8.68 -10.34 -2.03
C ASP A 352 -7.97 -8.98 -2.14
N SER A 353 -7.64 -8.52 -3.35
CA SER A 353 -6.98 -7.23 -3.52
C SER A 353 -7.91 -6.02 -3.37
N GLN A 354 -9.23 -6.22 -3.37
CA GLN A 354 -10.26 -5.17 -3.17
C GLN A 354 -10.69 -5.04 -1.70
N LEU A 355 -10.27 -5.97 -0.84
CA LEU A 355 -10.57 -5.87 0.59
C LEU A 355 -9.90 -4.62 1.19
N PRO A 356 -10.56 -3.92 2.12
CA PRO A 356 -9.95 -2.80 2.82
C PRO A 356 -8.62 -3.19 3.46
N LYS A 357 -7.62 -2.36 3.18
CA LYS A 357 -6.22 -2.63 3.44
C LYS A 357 -5.73 -1.70 4.53
N PHE A 358 -5.27 -2.23 5.66
CA PHE A 358 -4.92 -1.35 6.78
C PHE A 358 -3.89 -0.29 6.40
N THR A 359 -4.01 0.87 7.03
CA THR A 359 -3.20 2.06 6.82
C THR A 359 -2.94 2.74 8.17
N ARG A 360 -2.26 3.89 8.13
CA ARG A 360 -2.09 4.72 9.32
C ARG A 360 -3.07 5.88 9.29
N VAL A 361 -4.01 5.91 10.23
CA VAL A 361 -5.00 7.00 10.37
C VAL A 361 -4.71 7.85 11.61
N PRO A 362 -5.06 9.15 11.59
CA PRO A 362 -4.95 9.99 12.78
C PRO A 362 -5.95 9.54 13.85
N MET A 363 -5.59 9.68 15.12
CA MET A 363 -6.53 9.49 16.23
C MET A 363 -7.72 10.46 16.13
N CYS A 364 -8.92 9.94 16.31
CA CYS A 364 -10.13 10.69 16.60
C CYS A 364 -10.04 11.25 18.02
N LYS A 365 -10.44 12.51 18.19
CA LYS A 365 -10.50 13.15 19.51
C LYS A 365 -11.59 12.50 20.36
N LEU A 366 -11.36 12.41 21.67
CA LEU A 366 -12.31 11.78 22.61
C LEU A 366 -13.70 12.47 22.61
N ASP A 367 -13.73 13.78 22.33
CA ASP A 367 -14.97 14.55 22.19
C ASP A 367 -15.64 14.42 20.81
N LYS A 368 -15.07 13.59 19.92
CA LYS A 368 -15.47 13.40 18.52
C LYS A 368 -15.50 14.70 17.69
N SER A 369 -14.81 15.76 18.13
CA SER A 369 -14.76 17.06 17.41
C SER A 369 -13.93 17.02 16.13
N GLY A 370 -13.15 15.95 15.90
CA GLY A 370 -12.32 15.78 14.72
C GLY A 370 -11.13 14.86 14.99
N PHE A 371 -10.04 15.07 14.24
CA PHE A 371 -8.84 14.26 14.31
C PHE A 371 -7.63 15.03 14.85
N GLU A 372 -6.68 14.29 15.42
CA GLU A 372 -5.35 14.79 15.76
C GLU A 372 -4.55 15.15 14.51
N LYS A 373 -3.83 16.29 14.58
CA LYS A 373 -3.07 16.81 13.43
C LYS A 373 -1.64 16.29 13.36
N ASN A 374 -1.04 15.97 14.50
CA ASN A 374 0.36 15.57 14.57
C ASN A 374 0.52 14.09 14.15
N GLN A 375 1.47 13.82 13.24
CA GLN A 375 1.75 12.48 12.72
C GLN A 375 2.18 11.47 13.79
N ALA A 376 2.71 11.94 14.93
CA ALA A 376 3.02 11.08 16.08
C ALA A 376 1.77 10.39 16.65
N PHE A 377 0.59 10.97 16.47
CA PHE A 377 -0.70 10.45 16.91
C PHE A 377 -1.42 9.62 15.84
N TYR A 378 -0.69 9.11 14.85
CA TYR A 378 -1.23 8.17 13.88
C TYR A 378 -1.02 6.74 14.36
N TYR A 379 -2.04 5.91 14.24
CA TYR A 379 -2.01 4.50 14.62
C TYR A 379 -2.33 3.59 13.43
N SER A 380 -2.05 2.30 13.57
CA SER A 380 -2.31 1.28 12.55
C SER A 380 -3.75 0.77 12.68
N ASP A 381 -4.58 0.93 11.66
CA ASP A 381 -6.03 0.65 11.72
C ASP A 381 -6.39 -0.79 11.29
N CYS A 382 -5.60 -1.78 11.73
CA CYS A 382 -5.70 -3.17 11.28
C CYS A 382 -7.06 -3.81 11.58
N VAL A 383 -7.54 -3.69 12.82
CA VAL A 383 -8.81 -4.31 13.25
C VAL A 383 -9.99 -3.52 12.67
N GLU A 384 -9.83 -2.21 12.61
CA GLU A 384 -10.78 -1.26 12.04
C GLU A 384 -11.00 -1.58 10.55
N SER A 385 -9.94 -1.80 9.77
CA SER A 385 -10.02 -2.18 8.36
C SER A 385 -10.70 -3.53 8.14
N ALA A 386 -10.45 -4.52 9.01
CA ALA A 386 -11.16 -5.78 8.97
C ALA A 386 -12.66 -5.60 9.22
N LEU A 387 -13.03 -4.75 10.20
CA LEU A 387 -14.41 -4.39 10.47
C LEU A 387 -15.04 -3.67 9.26
N LEU A 388 -14.32 -2.77 8.59
CA LEU A 388 -14.82 -2.12 7.37
C LEU A 388 -15.16 -3.15 6.30
N GLY A 389 -14.23 -4.08 6.01
CA GLY A 389 -14.45 -5.15 5.03
C GLY A 389 -15.64 -6.03 5.38
N LEU A 390 -15.79 -6.37 6.66
CA LEU A 390 -16.94 -7.11 7.15
C LEU A 390 -18.25 -6.34 6.94
N PHE A 391 -18.31 -5.07 7.32
CA PHE A 391 -19.53 -4.25 7.18
C PHE A 391 -19.88 -3.98 5.71
N CYS A 392 -18.90 -3.82 4.83
CA CYS A 392 -19.14 -3.82 3.38
C CYS A 392 -19.86 -5.10 2.95
N CYS A 393 -19.46 -6.27 3.43
CA CYS A 393 -20.17 -7.53 3.16
C CYS A 393 -21.60 -7.56 3.74
N LEU A 394 -21.78 -7.09 4.98
CA LEU A 394 -23.07 -7.13 5.67
C LEU A 394 -24.09 -6.14 5.09
N ALA A 395 -23.62 -4.97 4.66
CA ALA A 395 -24.44 -3.89 4.14
C ALA A 395 -24.77 -4.04 2.64
N TYR A 396 -24.03 -4.87 1.90
CA TYR A 396 -24.16 -4.91 0.45
C TYR A 396 -25.48 -5.54 -0.02
N ASN A 397 -26.22 -4.78 -0.83
CA ASN A 397 -27.39 -5.21 -1.54
C ASN A 397 -27.03 -5.59 -2.99
N PRO A 398 -27.07 -6.87 -3.38
CA PRO A 398 -26.77 -7.29 -4.75
C PRO A 398 -27.84 -6.86 -5.77
N GLU A 399 -29.07 -6.56 -5.34
CA GLU A 399 -30.14 -6.11 -6.22
C GLU A 399 -29.97 -4.63 -6.60
N THR A 400 -29.69 -3.78 -5.61
CA THR A 400 -29.50 -2.34 -5.82
C THR A 400 -28.04 -1.96 -6.10
N ARG A 401 -27.10 -2.89 -5.87
CA ARG A 401 -25.64 -2.75 -5.98
C ARG A 401 -25.10 -1.62 -5.10
N LYS A 402 -25.71 -1.46 -3.92
CA LYS A 402 -25.40 -0.40 -2.95
C LYS A 402 -25.28 -0.96 -1.53
N TYR A 403 -24.63 -0.21 -0.66
CA TYR A 403 -24.65 -0.47 0.76
C TYR A 403 -25.91 0.11 1.41
N GLU A 404 -26.57 -0.70 2.24
CA GLU A 404 -27.78 -0.36 2.97
C GLU A 404 -27.60 -0.81 4.42
N THR A 405 -28.17 -0.08 5.38
CA THR A 405 -28.05 -0.43 6.81
C THR A 405 -29.41 -0.61 7.49
N SER A 406 -30.51 -0.33 6.78
CA SER A 406 -31.88 -0.36 7.30
C SER A 406 -32.30 -1.75 7.80
N HIS A 407 -31.77 -2.81 7.20
CA HIS A 407 -32.05 -4.20 7.60
C HIS A 407 -31.34 -4.63 8.88
N MET A 408 -30.32 -3.90 9.34
CA MET A 408 -29.55 -4.24 10.55
C MET A 408 -30.28 -3.87 11.86
N GLY A 409 -31.39 -3.12 11.76
CA GLY A 409 -32.27 -2.78 12.87
C GLY A 409 -32.19 -1.31 13.30
N ALA A 410 -33.07 -0.91 14.23
CA ALA A 410 -33.15 0.47 14.70
C ALA A 410 -31.98 0.90 15.61
N GLY A 411 -31.21 -0.07 16.13
CA GLY A 411 -30.08 0.15 17.03
C GLY A 411 -28.77 0.55 16.34
N VAL A 412 -28.76 0.62 15.00
CA VAL A 412 -27.59 1.04 14.22
C VAL A 412 -27.19 2.47 14.59
N SER A 413 -25.90 2.67 14.87
CA SER A 413 -25.35 3.97 15.24
C SER A 413 -25.52 4.98 14.12
N LYS A 414 -25.56 6.26 14.49
CA LYS A 414 -25.67 7.33 13.50
C LYS A 414 -24.43 7.34 12.58
N GLU A 415 -23.25 7.20 13.17
CA GLU A 415 -21.98 7.21 12.44
C GLU A 415 -21.87 6.09 11.40
N LEU A 416 -22.37 4.89 11.71
CA LEU A 416 -22.38 3.77 10.75
C LEU A 416 -23.35 4.03 9.58
N ARG A 417 -24.51 4.66 9.84
CA ARG A 417 -25.44 5.06 8.77
C ARG A 417 -24.85 6.15 7.90
N ASP A 418 -24.39 7.24 8.52
CA ASP A 418 -23.81 8.39 7.82
C ASP A 418 -22.62 7.94 6.93
N PHE A 419 -21.80 7.00 7.42
CA PHE A 419 -20.71 6.43 6.62
C PHE A 419 -21.19 5.76 5.32
N PHE A 420 -22.18 4.86 5.38
CA PHE A 420 -22.68 4.20 4.16
C PHE A 420 -23.58 5.10 3.30
N GLU A 421 -24.06 6.22 3.82
CA GLU A 421 -24.69 7.28 3.00
C GLU A 421 -23.63 8.04 2.18
N ASP A 422 -22.49 8.37 2.78
CA ASP A 422 -21.36 9.03 2.12
C ASP A 422 -20.62 8.09 1.15
N TYR A 423 -20.56 6.80 1.46
CA TYR A 423 -19.94 5.75 0.66
C TYR A 423 -20.97 4.67 0.26
N PRO A 424 -21.90 4.94 -0.66
CA PRO A 424 -23.07 4.09 -0.89
C PRO A 424 -22.82 2.88 -1.81
N LYS A 425 -21.63 2.73 -2.38
CA LYS A 425 -21.30 1.66 -3.34
C LYS A 425 -19.92 1.10 -3.08
N PRO A 426 -19.66 -0.17 -3.44
CA PRO A 426 -18.30 -0.69 -3.46
C PRO A 426 -17.39 0.14 -4.34
N THR A 427 -16.18 0.33 -3.87
CA THR A 427 -15.09 0.95 -4.62
C THR A 427 -14.01 -0.08 -4.88
N GLU A 428 -13.23 0.12 -5.94
CA GLU A 428 -12.14 -0.78 -6.30
C GLU A 428 -11.06 -0.89 -5.22
N ALA A 429 -10.82 0.22 -4.53
CA ALA A 429 -9.92 0.34 -3.40
C ALA A 429 -10.56 1.26 -2.35
N THR A 430 -10.26 1.00 -1.09
CA THR A 430 -10.55 1.91 0.03
C THR A 430 -9.48 2.99 0.03
N ASP A 431 -9.84 4.28 -0.02
CA ASP A 431 -8.86 5.37 -0.01
C ASP A 431 -8.56 5.90 1.43
N PHE A 432 -7.55 6.77 1.58
CA PHE A 432 -7.13 7.24 2.91
C PHE A 432 -8.25 7.98 3.63
N GLU A 433 -9.07 8.73 2.89
CA GLU A 433 -10.15 9.49 3.49
C GLU A 433 -11.27 8.54 3.94
N MET A 434 -11.56 7.48 3.19
CA MET A 434 -12.50 6.42 3.58
C MET A 434 -12.04 5.71 4.86
N HIS A 435 -10.75 5.34 4.97
CA HIS A 435 -10.18 4.78 6.21
C HIS A 435 -10.32 5.76 7.38
N LYS A 436 -9.99 7.02 7.16
CA LYS A 436 -10.09 8.09 8.16
C LYS A 436 -11.54 8.28 8.62
N GLN A 437 -12.51 8.35 7.71
CA GLN A 437 -13.93 8.47 8.08
C GLN A 437 -14.44 7.21 8.77
N TRP A 438 -14.02 6.02 8.33
CA TRP A 438 -14.36 4.76 8.99
C TRP A 438 -13.88 4.71 10.44
N SER A 439 -12.67 5.21 10.72
CA SER A 439 -12.14 5.22 12.09
C SER A 439 -13.04 5.96 13.09
N LYS A 440 -13.84 6.95 12.67
CA LYS A 440 -14.83 7.61 13.54
C LYS A 440 -15.98 6.70 13.97
N VAL A 441 -16.31 5.70 13.16
CA VAL A 441 -17.41 4.76 13.41
C VAL A 441 -17.07 3.86 14.60
N VAL A 442 -15.79 3.47 14.71
CA VAL A 442 -15.31 2.45 15.66
C VAL A 442 -14.44 3.01 16.80
N ALA A 443 -14.01 4.27 16.71
CA ALA A 443 -13.28 4.96 17.78
C ALA A 443 -14.21 5.62 18.79
N CYS A 444 -13.69 5.84 20.00
CA CYS A 444 -14.34 6.58 21.09
C CYS A 444 -15.74 6.03 21.42
N LEU A 445 -15.94 4.71 21.32
CA LEU A 445 -17.21 4.06 21.65
C LEU A 445 -17.49 4.14 23.16
N ASP A 446 -18.79 4.27 23.49
CA ASP A 446 -19.27 4.36 24.87
C ASP A 446 -19.54 2.96 25.46
N ASN A 447 -18.54 2.08 25.31
CA ASN A 447 -18.53 0.76 25.92
C ASN A 447 -17.17 0.54 26.56
N HIS A 448 -17.16 0.36 27.89
CA HIS A 448 -15.94 0.16 28.68
C HIS A 448 -15.36 -1.25 28.57
N GLU A 449 -16.12 -2.20 28.01
CA GLU A 449 -15.66 -3.57 27.75
C GLU A 449 -14.85 -3.67 26.45
N ILE A 450 -14.89 -2.65 25.59
CA ILE A 450 -14.10 -2.61 24.35
C ILE A 450 -12.67 -2.20 24.69
N ASP A 451 -11.73 -3.05 24.31
CA ASP A 451 -10.31 -2.85 24.55
C ASP A 451 -9.63 -2.07 23.42
N TYR A 452 -8.93 -1.01 23.81
CA TYR A 452 -8.12 -0.18 22.93
C TYR A 452 -6.70 -0.05 23.48
N LYS A 453 -5.72 -0.03 22.58
CA LYS A 453 -4.31 0.16 22.88
C LYS A 453 -3.94 1.64 23.09
N LYS A 454 -4.61 2.55 22.39
CA LYS A 454 -4.36 4.00 22.48
C LYS A 454 -5.68 4.76 22.58
N GLU A 455 -5.91 5.45 23.70
CA GLU A 455 -6.94 6.49 23.88
C GLU A 455 -8.27 6.24 23.14
N LYS A 456 -8.84 5.03 23.25
CA LYS A 456 -10.07 4.62 22.55
C LYS A 456 -10.05 4.70 21.01
N ASN A 457 -8.88 4.56 20.39
CA ASN A 457 -8.67 4.68 18.94
C ASN A 457 -8.15 3.40 18.29
N GLU A 458 -7.02 2.86 18.76
CA GLU A 458 -6.41 1.63 18.19
C GLU A 458 -7.00 0.39 18.87
N LEU A 459 -7.88 -0.36 18.19
CA LEU A 459 -8.54 -1.56 18.72
C LEU A 459 -7.54 -2.70 18.98
N ILE A 460 -7.70 -3.40 20.10
CA ILE A 460 -6.94 -4.62 20.37
C ILE A 460 -7.56 -5.78 19.57
N ALA A 461 -6.71 -6.53 18.86
CA ALA A 461 -7.15 -7.69 18.09
C ALA A 461 -7.72 -8.80 19.01
N GLY A 462 -8.90 -9.31 18.66
CA GLY A 462 -9.54 -10.42 19.37
C GLY A 462 -10.99 -10.59 18.97
N ILE A 463 -11.46 -11.83 18.81
CA ILE A 463 -12.83 -12.12 18.37
C ILE A 463 -13.86 -11.51 19.34
N GLY A 464 -13.67 -11.67 20.65
CA GLY A 464 -14.56 -11.07 21.64
C GLY A 464 -14.66 -9.55 21.48
N ASN A 465 -13.51 -8.88 21.39
CA ASN A 465 -13.45 -7.42 21.23
C ASN A 465 -14.11 -6.94 19.91
N ILE A 466 -13.88 -7.65 18.80
CA ILE A 466 -14.54 -7.38 17.50
C ILE A 466 -16.05 -7.45 17.64
N PHE A 467 -16.57 -8.48 18.31
CA PHE A 467 -18.01 -8.63 18.51
C PHE A 467 -18.58 -7.58 19.46
N LEU A 468 -17.86 -7.16 20.50
CA LEU A 468 -18.27 -6.02 21.33
C LEU A 468 -18.42 -4.72 20.52
N VAL A 469 -17.48 -4.45 19.60
CA VAL A 469 -17.58 -3.31 18.66
C VAL A 469 -18.82 -3.45 17.78
N ILE A 470 -19.03 -4.62 17.16
CA ILE A 470 -20.22 -4.90 16.31
C ILE A 470 -21.50 -4.64 17.11
N ALA A 471 -21.59 -5.13 18.35
CA ALA A 471 -22.75 -4.95 19.20
C ALA A 471 -23.01 -3.48 19.53
N GLU A 472 -21.96 -2.70 19.77
CA GLU A 472 -22.08 -1.29 20.10
C GLU A 472 -22.58 -0.47 18.91
N ILE A 473 -22.05 -0.71 17.70
CA ILE A 473 -22.41 0.07 16.52
C ILE A 473 -23.70 -0.39 15.82
N THR A 474 -24.18 -1.61 16.11
CA THR A 474 -25.44 -2.16 15.55
C THR A 474 -26.59 -2.21 16.56
N GLY A 475 -26.28 -2.06 17.84
CA GLY A 475 -27.24 -2.20 18.95
C GLY A 475 -27.59 -3.65 19.31
N GLN A 476 -26.95 -4.67 18.72
CA GLN A 476 -27.21 -6.09 19.00
C GLN A 476 -26.45 -6.59 20.25
N LYS A 477 -26.78 -6.04 21.43
CA LYS A 477 -26.05 -6.30 22.67
C LYS A 477 -26.27 -7.69 23.26
N ALA A 478 -27.51 -8.19 23.27
CA ALA A 478 -27.87 -9.39 24.04
C ALA A 478 -27.25 -10.71 23.57
N ASP A 479 -27.25 -11.00 22.26
CA ASP A 479 -26.63 -12.24 21.74
C ASP A 479 -25.10 -12.16 21.73
N THR A 480 -24.57 -10.95 21.51
CA THR A 480 -23.13 -10.71 21.49
C THR A 480 -22.50 -10.85 22.87
N GLN A 481 -23.13 -10.31 23.92
CA GLN A 481 -22.63 -10.43 25.29
C GLN A 481 -22.51 -11.91 25.71
N LYS A 482 -23.52 -12.73 25.39
CA LYS A 482 -23.48 -14.19 25.63
C LYS A 482 -22.34 -14.87 24.87
N LEU A 483 -22.06 -14.45 23.64
CA LEU A 483 -20.94 -14.98 22.85
C LEU A 483 -19.61 -14.62 23.51
N VAL A 484 -19.42 -13.37 23.92
CA VAL A 484 -18.19 -12.87 24.55
C VAL A 484 -17.94 -13.58 25.88
N GLU A 485 -18.93 -13.64 26.77
CA GLU A 485 -18.83 -14.36 28.05
C GLU A 485 -18.43 -15.84 27.86
N TYR A 486 -18.96 -16.46 26.81
CA TYR A 486 -18.65 -17.85 26.48
C TYR A 486 -17.23 -18.02 25.94
N ILE A 487 -16.76 -17.11 25.07
CA ILE A 487 -15.38 -17.08 24.56
C ILE A 487 -14.40 -16.90 25.72
N GLU A 488 -14.63 -15.94 26.61
CA GLU A 488 -13.77 -15.70 27.78
C GLU A 488 -13.71 -16.90 28.73
N SER A 489 -14.85 -17.57 28.92
CA SER A 489 -14.91 -18.78 29.73
C SER A 489 -14.12 -19.94 29.11
N ALA A 490 -14.17 -20.07 27.78
CA ALA A 490 -13.40 -21.08 27.05
C ALA A 490 -11.90 -20.77 27.07
N ASP A 491 -11.51 -19.50 26.94
CA ASP A 491 -10.12 -19.05 27.00
C ASP A 491 -9.48 -19.36 28.37
N LYS A 492 -10.19 -19.04 29.46
CA LYS A 492 -9.77 -19.39 30.84
C LYS A 492 -9.57 -20.88 31.05
N ALA A 493 -10.34 -21.73 30.36
CA ALA A 493 -10.21 -23.18 30.43
C ALA A 493 -9.00 -23.73 29.64
N GLY A 494 -8.40 -22.92 28.75
CA GLY A 494 -7.22 -23.25 27.96
C GLY A 494 -7.41 -24.36 26.92
N LYS A 495 -8.65 -24.86 26.74
CA LYS A 495 -9.03 -25.86 25.72
C LYS A 495 -10.47 -25.63 25.25
N LEU A 496 -10.65 -25.61 23.94
CA LEU A 496 -11.95 -25.64 23.29
C LEU A 496 -12.38 -27.10 23.09
N SER A 497 -13.55 -27.46 23.61
CA SER A 497 -14.23 -28.69 23.23
C SER A 497 -15.00 -28.50 21.93
N TYR A 498 -15.22 -29.58 21.18
CA TYR A 498 -16.05 -29.56 19.97
C TYR A 498 -17.42 -28.90 20.17
N LYS A 499 -18.05 -29.11 21.33
CA LYS A 499 -19.33 -28.46 21.67
C LYS A 499 -19.21 -26.95 21.81
N GLN A 500 -18.10 -26.47 22.39
CA GLN A 500 -17.83 -25.04 22.52
C GLN A 500 -17.53 -24.40 21.17
N GLU A 501 -16.74 -25.05 20.32
CA GLU A 501 -16.48 -24.59 18.95
C GLU A 501 -17.76 -24.48 18.14
N PHE A 502 -18.61 -25.50 18.20
CA PHE A 502 -19.90 -25.51 17.52
C PHE A 502 -20.81 -24.38 18.01
N TYR A 503 -20.91 -24.18 19.33
CA TYR A 503 -21.74 -23.11 19.89
C TYR A 503 -21.23 -21.71 19.50
N ILE A 504 -19.91 -21.49 19.55
CA ILE A 504 -19.28 -20.22 19.13
C ILE A 504 -19.57 -19.97 17.65
N ALA A 505 -19.36 -20.97 16.79
CA ALA A 505 -19.60 -20.86 15.35
C ALA A 505 -21.08 -20.57 15.04
N ASP A 506 -22.02 -21.29 15.68
CA ASP A 506 -23.46 -21.09 15.53
C ASP A 506 -23.90 -19.69 15.96
N LYS A 507 -23.38 -19.19 17.08
CA LYS A 507 -23.68 -17.84 17.56
C LYS A 507 -23.10 -16.75 16.66
N ILE A 508 -21.86 -16.90 16.21
CA ILE A 508 -21.24 -16.01 15.23
C ILE A 508 -22.10 -15.97 13.96
N GLU A 509 -22.48 -17.14 13.44
CA GLU A 509 -23.30 -17.24 12.25
C GLU A 509 -24.66 -16.57 12.42
N SER A 510 -25.33 -16.78 13.57
CA SER A 510 -26.61 -16.14 13.88
C SER A 510 -26.50 -14.62 13.88
N ILE A 511 -25.47 -14.05 14.51
CA ILE A 511 -25.25 -12.59 14.55
C ILE A 511 -24.94 -12.06 13.15
N ILE A 512 -24.08 -12.73 12.38
CA ILE A 512 -23.74 -12.31 11.02
C ILE A 512 -24.96 -12.40 10.09
N ARG A 513 -25.77 -13.45 10.19
CA ARG A 513 -27.01 -13.60 9.41
C ARG A 513 -28.06 -12.55 9.78
N SER A 514 -28.15 -12.13 11.04
CA SER A 514 -29.10 -11.09 11.45
C SER A 514 -28.72 -9.75 10.82
N LEU A 515 -27.42 -9.43 10.77
CA LEU A 515 -26.87 -8.19 10.22
C LEU A 515 -26.72 -8.18 8.69
N SER A 516 -26.61 -9.34 8.05
CA SER A 516 -26.47 -9.41 6.59
C SER A 516 -27.79 -9.13 5.89
N LEU A 517 -27.78 -8.31 4.84
CA LEU A 517 -28.94 -8.15 3.97
C LEU A 517 -29.19 -9.43 3.16
N ASN A 518 -28.11 -10.03 2.65
CA ASN A 518 -28.17 -11.31 1.97
C ASN A 518 -28.30 -12.43 3.01
N LYS A 519 -29.52 -12.93 3.22
CA LYS A 519 -29.79 -14.03 4.17
C LYS A 519 -29.25 -15.38 3.67
N ASN A 520 -28.97 -15.49 2.37
CA ASN A 520 -28.33 -16.64 1.75
C ASN A 520 -26.79 -16.59 1.86
N VAL A 521 -26.24 -16.11 2.98
CA VAL A 521 -24.85 -16.40 3.36
C VAL A 521 -24.76 -17.92 3.59
N ARG A 522 -24.74 -18.72 2.52
CA ARG A 522 -24.66 -20.18 2.62
C ARG A 522 -23.20 -20.61 2.72
N GLU A 523 -23.08 -21.72 3.42
CA GLU A 523 -21.91 -22.50 3.80
C GLU A 523 -20.87 -22.75 2.72
#